data_AF-A0A9E4DYQ1-F1
#
_entry.id   AF-A0A9E4DYQ1-F1
#
_cell.length_a   1.000
_cell.length_b   1.000
_cell.length_c   1.000
_cell.angle_alpha   90.00
_cell.angle_beta   90.00
_cell.angle_gamma   90.00
#
_symmetry.space_group_name_H-M   'P 1'
#
loop_
_entity.id
_entity.type
_entity.pdbx_description
1 polymer ?
#
loop_
_entity_poly.entity_id
_entity_poly.type
_entity_poly.pdbx_seq_one_letter_code
_entity_poly.pdbx_strand_id
1 'polypeptide(L)' 'RGLQAGKIIQAVTRLADGRGGGRPELAQGGAKDPSKMKEAIGAVMKIVADQA' A
#
# COMPACT_ATOMS: atom_id res chain seq x y z
N ARG A 1 6.87 17.90 4.24
CA ARG A 1 5.94 16.89 4.82
C ARG A 1 6.46 15.53 4.37
N GLY A 2 6.74 14.61 5.28
CA GLY A 2 7.33 13.31 4.93
C GLY A 2 6.31 12.29 4.39
N LEU A 3 6.82 11.10 4.06
CA LEU A 3 6.02 9.95 3.66
C LEU A 3 5.07 9.51 4.78
N GLN A 4 3.90 9.00 4.40
CA GLN A 4 2.88 8.48 5.31
C GLN A 4 2.61 7.01 4.98
N ALA A 5 3.14 6.11 5.80
CA ALA A 5 3.00 4.65 5.63
C ALA A 5 1.54 4.24 5.48
N GLY A 6 0.63 4.84 6.27
CA GLY A 6 -0.81 4.60 6.19
C GLY A 6 -1.41 4.86 4.81
N LYS A 7 -0.98 5.93 4.12
CA LYS A 7 -1.43 6.24 2.76
C LYS A 7 -0.82 5.30 1.72
N ILE A 8 0.45 4.93 1.89
CA ILE A 8 1.14 3.98 1.01
C ILE A 8 0.44 2.62 1.06
N ILE A 9 0.23 2.04 2.24
CA ILE A 9 -0.38 0.71 2.36
C ILE A 9 -1.84 0.69 1.86
N GLN A 10 -2.57 1.79 2.00
CA GLN A 10 -3.92 1.92 1.45
C GLN A 10 -3.96 1.92 -0.08
N ALA A 11 -2.95 2.48 -0.74
CA ALA A 11 -2.85 2.44 -2.19
C ALA A 11 -2.48 1.02 -2.66
N VAL A 12 -1.51 0.39 -2.00
CA VAL A 12 -1.06 -0.98 -2.32
C VAL A 12 -2.20 -1.99 -2.14
N THR A 13 -2.86 -1.99 -0.98
CA THR A 13 -3.91 -2.97 -0.67
C THR A 13 -5.13 -2.85 -1.59
N ARG A 14 -5.48 -1.63 -2.04
CA ARG A 14 -6.60 -1.42 -2.97
C ARG A 14 -6.43 -2.11 -4.31
N LEU A 15 -5.19 -2.32 -4.78
CA LEU A 15 -4.91 -3.05 -6.02
C LEU A 15 -5.35 -4.52 -5.94
N ALA A 16 -5.41 -5.10 -4.73
CA ALA A 16 -5.78 -6.49 -4.49
C ALA A 16 -7.09 -6.63 -3.66
N ASP A 17 -8.04 -5.71 -3.84
CA ASP A 17 -9.32 -5.65 -3.11
C ASP A 17 -9.16 -5.71 -1.58
N GLY A 18 -8.12 -5.03 -1.09
CA GLY A 18 -7.69 -5.02 0.29
C GLY A 18 -7.97 -3.71 1.02
N ARG A 19 -7.63 -3.73 2.31
CA ARG A 19 -7.61 -2.54 3.17
C ARG A 19 -6.38 -2.55 4.05
N GLY A 20 -5.88 -1.36 4.37
CA GLY A 20 -4.77 -1.17 5.29
C GLY A 20 -4.85 0.17 6.01
N GLY A 21 -4.03 0.32 7.03
CA GLY A 21 -3.95 1.52 7.85
C GLY A 21 -2.85 1.41 8.90
N GLY A 22 -2.62 2.51 9.61
CA GLY A 22 -1.60 2.60 10.64
C GLY A 22 -1.14 4.03 10.87
N ARG A 23 -0.01 4.15 11.56
CA ARG A 23 0.63 5.42 11.90
C ARG A 23 1.49 5.91 10.71
N PRO A 24 1.90 7.18 10.67
CA PRO A 24 2.75 7.70 9.60
C PRO A 24 4.05 6.92 9.40
N GLU A 25 4.64 6.40 10.49
CA GLU A 25 5.88 5.64 10.52
C GLU A 25 5.72 4.15 10.22
N LEU A 26 4.54 3.58 10.50
CA LEU A 26 4.27 2.15 10.35
C LEU A 26 2.81 1.89 10.05
N ALA A 27 2.55 1.12 8.99
CA ALA A 27 1.21 0.71 8.62
C ALA A 27 1.20 -0.72 8.08
N GLN A 28 0.04 -1.38 8.20
CA GLN A 28 -0.18 -2.75 7.78
C GLN A 28 -1.52 -2.87 7.07
N GLY A 29 -1.70 -3.93 6.30
CA GLY A 29 -2.93 -4.19 5.58
C GLY A 29 -2.96 -5.58 4.97
N GLY A 30 -4.15 -5.97 4.54
CA GLY A 30 -4.42 -7.25 3.92
C GLY A 30 -5.27 -7.08 2.66
N ALA A 31 -5.25 -8.10 1.82
CA ALA A 31 -5.95 -8.16 0.55
C ALA A 31 -6.81 -9.42 0.47
N LYS A 32 -7.92 -9.33 -0.27
CA LYS A 32 -8.88 -10.43 -0.42
C LYS A 32 -8.62 -11.28 -1.65
N ASP A 33 -7.88 -10.74 -2.62
CA ASP A 33 -7.58 -11.41 -3.89
C ASP A 33 -6.08 -11.77 -3.96
N PRO A 34 -5.71 -13.03 -3.63
CA PRO A 34 -4.32 -13.49 -3.73
C PRO A 34 -3.75 -13.40 -5.15
N SER A 35 -4.59 -13.48 -6.18
CA SER A 35 -4.14 -13.47 -7.58
C SER A 35 -3.51 -12.13 -7.97
N LYS A 36 -3.92 -11.04 -7.30
CA LYS A 36 -3.43 -9.67 -7.53
C LYS A 36 -2.23 -9.28 -6.66
N MET A 37 -1.75 -10.17 -5.79
CA MET A 37 -0.66 -9.79 -4.86
C MET A 37 0.65 -9.49 -5.57
N LYS A 38 0.96 -10.17 -6.67
CA LYS A 38 2.16 -9.87 -7.47
C LYS A 38 2.11 -8.46 -8.06
N GLU A 39 0.95 -8.08 -8.61
CA GLU A 39 0.72 -6.74 -9.15
C GLU A 39 0.81 -5.67 -8.06
N ALA A 40 0.14 -5.88 -6.93
CA ALA A 40 0.13 -4.95 -5.81
C ALA A 40 1.54 -4.72 -5.24
N ILE A 41 2.34 -5.79 -5.05
CA ILE A 41 3.73 -5.69 -4.58
C ILE A 41 4.60 -4.99 -5.63
N GLY A 42 4.42 -5.28 -6.92
CA GLY A 42 5.15 -4.62 -8.00
C GLY A 42 4.92 -3.11 -8.08
N ALA A 43 3.74 -2.64 -7.66
CA ALA A 43 3.39 -1.22 -7.67
C ALA A 43 4.00 -0.41 -6.50
N VAL A 44 4.56 -1.06 -5.47
CA VAL A 44 5.01 -0.41 -4.22
C VAL A 44 6.02 0.73 -4.50
N MET A 45 7.04 0.47 -5.32
CA MET A 45 8.07 1.49 -5.61
C MET A 45 7.49 2.73 -6.28
N LYS A 46 6.57 2.55 -7.22
CA LYS A 46 5.87 3.66 -7.88
C LYS A 46 5.03 4.45 -6.88
N ILE A 47 4.26 3.76 -6.05
CA ILE A 47 3.38 4.40 -5.03
C ILE A 47 4.20 5.22 -4.02
N VAL A 48 5.37 4.72 -3.61
CA VAL A 48 6.26 5.46 -2.70
C VAL A 48 6.83 6.70 -3.39
N ALA A 49 7.28 6.58 -4.65
CA ALA A 49 7.80 7.70 -5.43
C ALA A 49 6.73 8.79 -5.67
N ASP A 50 5.48 8.40 -5.92
CA ASP A 50 4.35 9.33 -6.14
C ASP A 50 3.98 10.14 -4.87
N GLN A 51 4.48 9.77 -3.69
CA GLN A 51 4.23 10.46 -2.42
C GLN A 51 5.41 11.36 -1.98
N ALA A 52 6.58 11.21 -2.60
CA ALA A 52 7.77 12.03 -2.33
C ALA A 52 7.61 13.45 -2.90
#